data_AF-A0A5C5ZJR1-F1
#
_entry.id   AF-A0A5C5ZJR1-F1
#
_cell.length_a   1.000
_cell.length_b   1.000
_cell.length_c   1.000
_cell.angle_alpha   90.00
_cell.angle_beta   90.00
_cell.angle_gamma   90.00
#
_symmetry.space_group_name_H-M   'P 1'
#
loop_
_entity.id
_entity.type
_entity.pdbx_description
1 polymer ?
#
loop_
_entity_poly.entity_id
_entity_poly.type
_entity_poly.pdbx_seq_one_letter_code
_entity_poly.pdbx_strand_id
1 'polypeptide(L)'
;MNSADPFLDVYSQIVQWPPDNLGKHDLLTIRASLLKLLRLSREYPPEQNKEPIMSTATKANPSQSVDLGNVEELIRSEGKRKCHDLAIQIVEGDKVEVAEIGAALSPAGWTADDFTAHVRKLQKRKQAIEDQAFAQELDAGMDALCENARIASEAVEAEREAHRNRIDPLLEVSKQAHDELRKTKERVQALRLNSVLILAETLRSSDKAKLASLSDSQTRLHTAWLEAEGDREGLERDAIALEATVNKLGNKIKALAENPNTERARENCERQLAEAKADRDRVQAESNAIADLRQRSQLAAEEKSRSEAAIASDWRLVSVE
;
A
#
# COMPACT_ATOMS: atom_id res chain seq x y z
N MET A 1 33.35 -10.95 40.24
CA MET A 1 32.98 -9.68 39.57
C MET A 1 32.18 -10.04 38.33
N ASN A 2 30.86 -10.06 38.44
CA ASN A 2 29.90 -10.17 37.34
C ASN A 2 28.53 -9.84 37.97
N SER A 3 28.24 -8.55 38.12
CA SER A 3 26.88 -8.06 38.29
C SER A 3 26.57 -7.25 37.05
N ALA A 4 26.29 -7.94 35.95
CA ALA A 4 25.72 -7.29 34.78
C ALA A 4 24.28 -6.94 35.15
N ASP A 5 24.01 -5.65 35.28
CA ASP A 5 22.66 -5.13 35.39
C ASP A 5 21.89 -5.57 34.12
N PRO A 6 20.85 -6.41 34.26
CA PRO A 6 20.08 -6.94 33.12
C PRO A 6 19.45 -5.83 32.27
N PHE A 7 19.21 -4.65 32.87
CA PHE A 7 18.67 -3.48 32.19
C PHE A 7 19.70 -2.88 31.20
N LEU A 8 20.95 -2.74 31.65
CA LEU A 8 22.06 -2.21 30.83
C LEU A 8 22.45 -3.16 29.69
N ASP A 9 22.33 -4.48 29.87
CA ASP A 9 22.59 -5.47 28.82
C ASP A 9 21.56 -5.39 27.68
N VAL A 10 20.26 -5.25 27.99
CA VAL A 10 19.22 -5.10 26.97
C VAL A 10 19.28 -3.71 26.33
N TYR A 11 19.54 -2.66 27.12
CA TYR A 11 19.69 -1.30 26.60
C TYR A 11 20.89 -1.18 25.65
N SER A 12 22.03 -1.79 25.98
CA SER A 12 23.21 -1.79 25.13
C SER A 12 23.00 -2.56 23.82
N GLN A 13 22.21 -3.64 23.82
CA GLN A 13 21.85 -4.36 22.59
C GLN A 13 20.98 -3.54 21.64
N ILE A 14 20.12 -2.66 22.15
CA ILE A 14 19.25 -1.80 21.33
C ILE A 14 19.97 -0.55 20.85
N VAL A 15 20.82 0.07 21.70
CA VAL A 15 21.57 1.29 21.38
C VAL A 15 22.76 1.02 20.45
N GLN A 16 23.30 -0.20 20.43
CA GLN A 16 24.35 -0.59 19.48
C GLN A 16 23.84 -0.85 18.05
N TRP A 17 22.54 -0.74 17.79
CA TRP A 17 22.04 -0.78 16.41
C TRP A 17 22.50 0.50 15.69
N PRO A 18 23.35 0.42 14.65
CA PRO A 18 23.67 1.59 13.87
C PRO A 18 22.37 2.16 13.30
N PRO A 19 22.23 3.50 13.20
CA PRO A 19 20.98 4.14 12.80
C PRO A 19 20.41 3.60 11.47
N ASP A 20 21.29 3.05 10.62
CA ASP A 20 20.95 2.45 9.32
C ASP A 20 20.38 1.00 9.38
N ASN A 21 20.32 0.36 10.56
CA ASN A 21 19.86 -1.04 10.72
C ASN A 21 18.46 -1.20 11.34
N LEU A 22 17.80 -0.12 11.77
CA LEU A 22 16.41 -0.17 12.27
C LEU A 22 15.42 -0.70 11.20
N GLY A 23 15.70 -0.49 9.91
CA GLY A 23 14.89 -0.99 8.80
C GLY A 23 15.12 -2.48 8.44
N LYS A 24 16.10 -3.17 9.06
CA LYS A 24 16.39 -4.59 8.80
C LYS A 24 15.85 -5.55 9.84
N HIS A 25 15.43 -5.04 11.01
CA HIS A 25 14.82 -5.85 12.05
C HIS A 25 13.30 -5.82 11.88
N ASP A 26 12.68 -7.01 11.89
CA ASP A 26 11.22 -7.14 11.86
C ASP A 26 10.62 -6.36 13.04
N LEU A 27 9.54 -5.61 12.78
CA LEU A 27 8.76 -4.86 13.77
C LEU A 27 8.36 -5.73 14.97
N LEU A 28 8.14 -7.02 14.76
CA LEU A 28 7.86 -7.98 15.83
C LEU A 28 9.05 -8.16 16.78
N THR A 29 10.28 -8.15 16.27
CA THR A 29 11.51 -8.27 17.07
C THR A 29 11.75 -6.99 17.88
N ILE A 30 11.54 -5.82 17.26
CA ILE A 30 11.64 -4.53 17.94
C ILE A 30 10.59 -4.44 19.07
N ARG A 31 9.35 -4.85 18.79
CA ARG A 31 8.25 -4.88 19.77
C ARG A 31 8.57 -5.79 20.95
N ALA A 32 9.11 -6.98 20.71
CA ALA A 32 9.47 -7.93 21.76
C ALA A 32 10.58 -7.40 22.69
N SER A 33 11.62 -6.77 22.13
CA SER A 33 12.72 -6.18 22.91
C SER A 33 12.28 -4.98 23.74
N LEU A 34 11.40 -4.12 23.21
CA LEU A 34 10.83 -2.98 23.94
C LEU A 34 9.89 -3.43 25.07
N LEU A 35 9.05 -4.45 24.84
CA LEU A 35 8.19 -5.04 25.87
C LEU A 35 9.00 -5.68 27.01
N LYS A 36 10.14 -6.30 26.69
CA LYS A 36 11.06 -6.86 27.69
C LYS A 36 11.69 -5.76 28.56
N LEU A 37 12.03 -4.61 27.96
CA LEU A 37 12.54 -3.43 28.67
C LEU A 37 11.50 -2.79 29.59
N LEU A 38 10.25 -2.67 29.12
CA LEU A 38 9.13 -2.19 29.91
C LEU A 38 8.82 -3.10 31.10
N ARG A 39 8.87 -4.42 30.92
CA ARG A 39 8.73 -5.38 32.03
C ARG A 39 9.85 -5.22 33.06
N LEU A 40 11.10 -5.14 32.61
CA LEU A 40 12.24 -4.94 33.52
C LEU A 40 12.17 -3.60 34.28
N SER A 41 11.65 -2.52 33.67
CA SER A 41 11.42 -1.24 34.36
C SER A 41 10.31 -1.28 35.41
N ARG A 42 9.37 -2.23 35.31
CA ARG A 42 8.32 -2.47 36.30
C ARG A 42 8.78 -3.38 37.44
N GLU A 43 9.66 -4.32 37.14
CA GLU A 43 10.28 -5.23 38.11
C GLU A 43 11.39 -4.53 38.93
N TYR A 44 12.09 -3.57 38.32
CA TYR A 44 13.12 -2.74 38.96
C TYR A 44 12.79 -1.26 38.77
N PRO A 45 11.77 -0.73 39.48
CA PRO A 45 11.48 0.69 39.43
C PRO A 45 12.72 1.45 39.93
N PRO A 46 13.15 2.53 39.26
CA PRO A 46 14.27 3.33 39.74
C PRO A 46 13.88 3.84 41.12
N GLU A 47 14.50 3.26 42.16
CA GLU A 47 14.41 3.79 43.50
C GLU A 47 14.84 5.26 43.40
N GLN A 48 13.86 6.13 43.53
CA GLN A 48 14.10 7.49 44.01
C GLN A 48 14.99 7.33 45.23
N ASN A 49 16.22 7.83 45.10
CA ASN A 49 17.05 8.31 46.19
C ASN A 49 16.14 8.95 47.24
N LYS A 50 15.68 8.14 48.19
CA LYS A 50 15.13 8.64 49.43
C LYS A 50 16.34 9.08 50.23
N GLU A 51 16.35 10.38 50.47
CA GLU A 51 17.00 11.05 51.59
C GLU A 51 17.33 10.08 52.74
N PRO A 52 18.48 10.21 53.40
CA PRO A 52 18.74 9.43 54.59
C PRO A 52 17.73 9.87 55.65
N ILE A 53 16.70 9.06 55.88
CA ILE A 53 15.92 9.12 57.11
C ILE A 53 16.93 8.80 58.21
N MET A 54 17.49 9.86 58.79
CA MET A 54 18.16 9.79 60.06
C MET A 54 17.25 9.04 61.01
N SER A 55 17.73 7.88 61.45
CA SER A 55 17.23 7.14 62.59
C SER A 55 17.12 8.11 63.78
N THR A 56 15.96 8.70 63.96
CA THR A 56 15.50 9.09 65.29
C THR A 56 15.24 7.80 66.03
N ALA A 57 16.26 7.34 66.76
CA ALA A 57 16.08 6.40 67.83
C ALA A 57 15.13 7.05 68.83
N THR A 58 13.83 6.78 68.70
CA THR A 58 12.85 7.01 69.74
C THR A 58 13.30 6.14 70.91
N LYS A 59 13.95 6.76 71.90
CA LYS A 59 14.18 6.14 73.21
C LYS A 59 12.83 5.75 73.76
N ALA A 60 12.50 4.46 73.66
CA ALA A 60 11.42 3.87 74.43
C ALA A 60 11.73 4.12 75.91
N ASN A 61 10.80 4.78 76.60
CA ASN A 61 10.81 4.93 78.05
C ASN A 61 10.74 3.52 78.67
N PRO A 62 11.75 3.06 79.43
CA PRO A 62 11.78 1.69 79.95
C PRO A 62 10.96 1.51 81.25
N SER A 63 9.97 2.37 81.50
CA SER A 63 9.21 2.39 82.76
C SER A 63 7.71 2.60 82.57
N GLN A 64 7.14 2.11 81.47
CA GLN A 64 5.71 1.85 81.42
C GLN A 64 5.46 0.50 82.08
N SER A 65 4.83 0.49 83.25
CA SER A 65 4.34 -0.74 83.87
C SER A 65 3.35 -1.38 82.91
N VAL A 66 3.77 -2.46 82.28
CA VAL A 66 2.97 -3.15 81.27
C VAL A 66 1.92 -3.98 82.01
N ASP A 67 0.67 -3.56 81.91
CA ASP A 67 -0.48 -4.35 82.36
C ASP A 67 -0.52 -5.65 81.55
N LEU A 68 -0.56 -6.80 82.23
CA LEU A 68 -0.49 -8.12 81.61
C LEU A 68 -1.62 -8.34 80.58
N GLY A 69 -2.76 -7.66 80.76
CA GLY A 69 -3.85 -7.64 79.78
C GLY A 69 -3.45 -7.03 78.43
N ASN A 70 -2.63 -5.98 78.42
CA ASN A 70 -2.13 -5.35 77.19
C ASN A 70 -1.06 -6.20 76.50
N VAL A 71 -0.32 -7.04 77.23
CA VAL A 71 0.68 -7.96 76.65
C VAL A 71 0.00 -9.08 75.86
N GLU A 72 -1.04 -9.69 76.43
CA GLU A 72 -1.77 -10.77 75.77
C GLU A 72 -2.49 -10.29 74.50
N GLU A 73 -3.06 -9.08 74.53
CA GLU A 73 -3.69 -8.49 73.36
C GLU A 73 -2.66 -8.16 72.26
N LEU A 74 -1.47 -7.70 72.64
CA LEU A 74 -0.37 -7.46 71.71
C LEU A 74 0.11 -8.77 71.06
N ILE A 75 0.36 -9.82 71.86
CA ILE A 75 0.77 -11.15 71.37
C ILE A 75 -0.28 -11.73 70.42
N ARG A 76 -1.57 -11.57 70.76
CA ARG A 76 -2.68 -12.05 69.93
C ARG A 76 -2.78 -11.27 68.61
N SER A 77 -2.53 -9.96 68.64
CA SER A 77 -2.49 -9.13 67.43
C SER A 77 -1.30 -9.48 66.52
N GLU A 78 -0.15 -9.75 67.10
CA GLU A 78 1.07 -10.12 66.37
C GLU A 78 0.97 -11.53 65.78
N GLY A 79 0.38 -12.48 66.51
CA GLY A 79 0.06 -13.81 66.01
C GLY A 79 -0.88 -13.77 64.80
N LYS A 80 -1.92 -12.93 64.84
CA LYS A 80 -2.83 -12.71 63.69
C LYS A 80 -2.12 -12.10 62.48
N ARG A 81 -1.17 -11.18 62.72
CA ARG A 81 -0.35 -10.59 61.66
C ARG A 81 0.55 -11.63 61.00
N LYS A 82 1.25 -12.44 61.79
CA LYS A 82 2.08 -13.55 61.27
C LYS A 82 1.26 -14.58 60.49
N CYS A 83 0.06 -14.93 60.97
CA CYS A 83 -0.85 -15.78 60.20
C CYS A 83 -1.29 -15.14 58.88
N HIS A 84 -1.52 -13.83 58.86
CA HIS A 84 -1.85 -13.11 57.62
C HIS A 84 -0.68 -13.14 56.63
N ASP A 85 0.54 -12.89 57.09
CA ASP A 85 1.75 -12.85 56.26
C ASP A 85 2.07 -14.24 55.67
N LEU A 86 1.96 -15.30 56.47
CA LEU A 86 2.10 -16.68 56.00
C LEU A 86 1.01 -17.07 55.00
N ALA A 87 -0.22 -16.59 55.20
CA ALA A 87 -1.31 -16.82 54.26
C ALA A 87 -1.06 -16.12 52.91
N ILE A 88 -0.46 -14.91 52.92
CA ILE A 88 -0.05 -14.21 51.70
C ILE A 88 1.02 -15.01 50.96
N GLN A 89 2.07 -15.48 51.64
CA GLN A 89 3.13 -16.31 51.05
C GLN A 89 2.56 -17.56 50.36
N ILE A 90 1.61 -18.25 51.00
CA ILE A 90 0.93 -19.42 50.41
C ILE A 90 0.13 -19.04 49.16
N VAL A 91 -0.53 -17.87 49.14
CA VAL A 91 -1.27 -17.36 47.97
C VAL A 91 -0.32 -16.91 46.84
N GLU A 92 0.89 -16.47 47.17
CA GLU A 92 1.95 -16.10 46.24
C GLU A 92 2.67 -17.31 45.64
N GLY A 93 2.57 -18.48 46.28
CA GLY A 93 3.12 -19.75 45.79
C GLY A 93 4.40 -20.19 46.49
N ASP A 94 4.79 -19.50 47.57
CA ASP A 94 5.96 -19.84 48.37
C ASP A 94 5.71 -21.12 49.19
N LYS A 95 6.78 -21.92 49.37
CA LYS A 95 6.74 -23.10 50.22
C LYS A 95 6.89 -22.68 51.68
N VAL A 96 5.81 -22.82 52.45
CA VAL A 96 5.79 -22.56 53.89
C VAL A 96 5.81 -23.89 54.65
N GLU A 97 6.63 -24.00 55.69
CA GLU A 97 6.70 -25.21 56.50
C GLU A 97 5.49 -25.33 57.44
N VAL A 98 4.96 -26.55 57.60
CA VAL A 98 3.80 -26.82 58.47
C VAL A 98 4.06 -26.42 59.93
N ALA A 99 5.32 -26.52 60.37
CA ALA A 99 5.74 -26.10 61.70
C ALA A 99 5.59 -24.59 61.94
N GLU A 100 5.87 -23.77 60.92
CA GLU A 100 5.76 -22.31 60.99
C GLU A 100 4.30 -21.86 61.06
N ILE A 101 3.42 -22.55 60.33
CA ILE A 101 1.97 -22.33 60.39
C ILE A 101 1.45 -22.65 61.79
N GLY A 102 1.80 -23.81 62.35
CA GLY A 102 1.40 -24.21 63.70
C GLY A 102 1.86 -23.22 64.78
N ALA A 103 3.08 -22.70 64.65
CA ALA A 103 3.65 -21.72 65.58
C ALA A 103 2.95 -20.35 65.52
N ALA A 104 2.40 -19.95 64.36
CA ALA A 104 1.67 -18.70 64.22
C ALA A 104 0.20 -18.79 64.70
N LEU A 105 -0.45 -19.95 64.51
CA LEU A 105 -1.87 -20.17 64.84
C LEU A 105 -2.15 -20.10 66.34
N SER A 106 -1.28 -20.69 67.16
CA SER A 106 -1.44 -20.76 68.62
C SER A 106 -1.53 -19.38 69.29
N PRO A 107 -0.58 -18.44 69.08
CA PRO A 107 -0.70 -17.09 69.63
C PRO A 107 -1.83 -16.27 68.99
N ALA A 108 -2.22 -16.54 67.74
CA ALA A 108 -3.34 -15.85 67.07
C ALA A 108 -4.72 -16.25 67.62
N GLY A 109 -4.81 -17.41 68.28
CA GLY A 109 -6.09 -18.04 68.66
C GLY A 109 -6.89 -18.52 67.45
N TRP A 110 -6.22 -18.88 66.34
CA TRP A 110 -6.86 -19.36 65.12
C TRP A 110 -6.82 -20.88 65.04
N THR A 111 -7.90 -21.46 64.51
CA THR A 111 -7.87 -22.88 64.11
C THR A 111 -7.24 -23.05 62.73
N ALA A 112 -6.81 -24.27 62.40
CA ALA A 112 -6.35 -24.59 61.06
C ALA A 112 -7.43 -24.35 59.99
N ASP A 113 -8.71 -24.53 60.36
CA ASP A 113 -9.85 -24.27 59.49
C ASP A 113 -10.04 -22.78 59.22
N ASP A 114 -9.90 -21.93 60.25
CA ASP A 114 -9.97 -20.47 60.12
C ASP A 114 -8.87 -19.94 59.18
N PHE A 115 -7.65 -20.46 59.35
CA PHE A 115 -6.51 -20.12 58.50
C PHE A 115 -6.72 -20.56 57.05
N THR A 116 -7.20 -21.80 56.84
CA THR A 116 -7.51 -22.31 55.51
C THR A 116 -8.61 -21.49 54.82
N ALA A 117 -9.65 -21.10 55.57
CA ALA A 117 -10.71 -20.23 55.08
C ALA A 117 -10.18 -18.84 54.70
N HIS A 118 -9.26 -18.29 55.49
CA HIS A 118 -8.61 -17.02 55.22
C HIS A 118 -7.71 -17.07 53.98
N VAL A 119 -6.90 -18.13 53.81
CA VAL A 119 -6.10 -18.39 52.60
C VAL A 119 -7.00 -18.47 51.36
N ARG A 120 -8.10 -19.23 51.40
CA ARG A 120 -9.06 -19.31 50.28
C ARG A 120 -9.67 -17.95 49.94
N LYS A 121 -9.94 -17.11 50.95
CA LYS A 121 -10.48 -15.75 50.75
C LYS A 121 -9.45 -14.85 50.06
N LEU A 122 -8.17 -14.95 50.44
CA LEU A 122 -7.08 -14.24 49.78
C LEU A 122 -6.87 -14.73 48.34
N GLN A 123 -6.89 -16.04 48.09
CA GLN A 123 -6.79 -16.62 46.74
C GLN A 123 -7.92 -16.12 45.84
N LYS A 124 -9.17 -16.14 46.30
CA LYS A 124 -10.32 -15.61 45.54
C LYS A 124 -10.16 -14.13 45.18
N ARG A 125 -9.61 -13.33 46.11
CA ARG A 125 -9.34 -11.90 45.86
C ARG A 125 -8.21 -11.70 44.84
N LYS A 126 -7.12 -12.46 44.97
CA LYS A 126 -6.02 -12.43 43.99
C LYS A 126 -6.52 -12.79 42.60
N GLN A 127 -7.28 -13.87 42.48
CA GLN A 127 -7.83 -14.31 41.21
C GLN A 127 -8.78 -13.25 40.61
N ALA A 128 -9.64 -12.62 41.42
CA ALA A 128 -10.50 -11.54 40.92
C ALA A 128 -9.69 -10.33 40.40
N ILE A 129 -8.55 -10.00 41.03
CA ILE A 129 -7.66 -8.92 40.57
C ILE A 129 -6.97 -9.32 39.27
N GLU A 130 -6.47 -10.55 39.16
CA GLU A 130 -5.83 -11.08 37.95
C GLU A 130 -6.82 -11.15 36.78
N ASP A 131 -8.04 -11.63 37.02
CA ASP A 131 -9.12 -11.66 36.03
C ASP A 131 -9.50 -10.25 35.57
N GLN A 132 -9.53 -9.27 36.48
CA GLN A 132 -9.78 -7.87 36.15
C GLN A 132 -8.65 -7.25 35.32
N ALA A 133 -7.40 -7.51 35.69
CA ALA A 133 -6.23 -7.03 34.95
C ALA A 133 -6.19 -7.65 33.55
N PHE A 134 -6.47 -8.95 33.45
CA PHE A 134 -6.57 -9.65 32.17
C PHE A 134 -7.70 -9.09 31.29
N ALA A 135 -8.88 -8.83 31.87
CA ALA A 135 -9.98 -8.20 31.12
C ALA A 135 -9.60 -6.80 30.59
N GLN A 136 -8.91 -5.99 31.39
CA GLN A 136 -8.43 -4.67 30.96
C GLN A 136 -7.37 -4.75 29.86
N GLU A 137 -6.42 -5.68 29.95
CA GLU A 137 -5.43 -5.90 28.90
C GLU A 137 -6.07 -6.43 27.62
N LEU A 138 -7.09 -7.29 27.74
CA LEU A 138 -7.85 -7.82 26.62
C LEU A 138 -8.64 -6.69 25.92
N ASP A 139 -9.35 -5.85 26.67
CA ASP A 139 -10.10 -4.72 26.13
C ASP A 139 -9.17 -3.73 25.41
N ALA A 140 -8.04 -3.36 26.04
CA ALA A 140 -7.05 -2.50 25.40
C ALA A 140 -6.44 -3.13 24.14
N GLY A 141 -6.22 -4.45 24.16
CA GLY A 141 -5.74 -5.21 22.99
C GLY A 141 -6.76 -5.22 21.85
N MET A 142 -8.04 -5.37 22.17
CA MET A 142 -9.13 -5.32 21.20
C MET A 142 -9.32 -3.93 20.60
N ASP A 143 -9.27 -2.87 21.42
CA ASP A 143 -9.34 -1.48 20.94
C ASP A 143 -8.18 -1.16 19.99
N ALA A 144 -6.96 -1.60 20.32
CA ALA A 144 -5.80 -1.43 19.43
C ALA A 144 -5.96 -2.18 18.11
N LEU A 145 -6.56 -3.38 18.11
CA LEU A 145 -6.86 -4.13 16.88
C LEU A 145 -7.92 -3.41 16.03
N CYS A 146 -8.97 -2.90 16.65
CA CYS A 146 -10.02 -2.13 15.98
C CYS A 146 -9.46 -0.85 15.35
N GLU A 147 -8.61 -0.11 16.07
CA GLU A 147 -8.01 1.12 15.56
C GLU A 147 -7.03 0.85 14.42
N ASN A 148 -6.22 -0.21 14.50
CA ASN A 148 -5.36 -0.63 13.40
C ASN A 148 -6.17 -1.05 12.16
N ALA A 149 -7.29 -1.73 12.36
CA ALA A 149 -8.19 -2.10 11.27
C ALA A 149 -8.83 -0.86 10.62
N ARG A 150 -9.23 0.14 11.43
CA ARG A 150 -9.73 1.44 10.94
C ARG A 150 -8.70 2.15 10.08
N ILE A 151 -7.47 2.32 10.59
CA ILE A 151 -6.37 2.97 9.86
C ILE A 151 -6.06 2.24 8.55
N ALA A 152 -6.02 0.91 8.58
CA ALA A 152 -5.79 0.12 7.36
C ALA A 152 -6.92 0.31 6.33
N SER A 153 -8.17 0.39 6.77
CA SER A 153 -9.31 0.66 5.89
C SER A 153 -9.23 2.06 5.27
N GLU A 154 -8.92 3.08 6.07
CA GLU A 154 -8.75 4.46 5.59
C GLU A 154 -7.60 4.58 4.59
N ALA A 155 -6.48 3.88 4.82
CA ALA A 155 -5.38 3.84 3.86
C ALA A 155 -5.80 3.22 2.53
N VAL A 156 -6.57 2.11 2.56
CA VAL A 156 -7.09 1.47 1.34
C VAL A 156 -8.07 2.37 0.60
N GLU A 157 -8.94 3.10 1.32
CA GLU A 157 -9.87 4.05 0.70
C GLU A 157 -9.13 5.22 0.04
N ALA A 158 -8.13 5.79 0.71
CA ALA A 158 -7.29 6.85 0.14
C ALA A 158 -6.55 6.38 -1.12
N GLU A 159 -6.02 5.14 -1.13
CA GLU A 159 -5.38 4.57 -2.32
C GLU A 159 -6.37 4.35 -3.47
N ARG A 160 -7.59 3.87 -3.17
CA ARG A 160 -8.65 3.70 -4.18
C ARG A 160 -9.07 5.03 -4.77
N GLU A 161 -9.21 6.06 -3.97
CA GLU A 161 -9.54 7.41 -4.43
C GLU A 161 -8.40 8.00 -5.28
N ALA A 162 -7.15 7.85 -4.86
CA ALA A 162 -5.99 8.24 -5.67
C ALA A 162 -5.89 7.45 -6.98
N HIS A 163 -6.32 6.19 -7.01
CA HIS A 163 -6.39 5.40 -8.25
C HIS A 163 -7.53 5.87 -9.16
N ARG A 164 -8.71 6.16 -8.60
CA ARG A 164 -9.83 6.75 -9.36
C ARG A 164 -9.42 8.08 -9.99
N ASN A 165 -8.83 8.98 -9.20
CA ASN A 165 -8.35 10.29 -9.68
C ASN A 165 -7.27 10.17 -10.77
N ARG A 166 -6.54 9.06 -10.84
CA ARG A 166 -5.58 8.77 -11.94
C ARG A 166 -6.25 8.18 -13.18
N ILE A 167 -7.29 7.35 -13.03
CA ILE A 167 -7.95 6.66 -14.13
C ILE A 167 -8.97 7.54 -14.85
N ASP A 168 -9.76 8.33 -14.12
CA ASP A 168 -10.84 9.13 -14.70
C ASP A 168 -10.34 10.06 -15.83
N PRO A 169 -9.19 10.76 -15.70
CA PRO A 169 -8.63 11.54 -16.79
C PRO A 169 -8.23 10.70 -18.02
N LEU A 170 -7.71 9.49 -17.81
CA LEU A 170 -7.31 8.59 -18.91
C LEU A 170 -8.54 8.07 -19.67
N LEU A 171 -9.62 7.76 -18.97
CA LEU A 171 -10.90 7.39 -19.58
C LEU A 171 -11.49 8.56 -20.36
N GLU A 172 -11.38 9.80 -19.86
CA GLU A 172 -11.83 10.99 -20.56
C GLU A 172 -11.03 11.25 -21.83
N VAL A 173 -9.69 11.15 -21.77
CA VAL A 173 -8.81 11.23 -22.96
C VAL A 173 -9.15 10.13 -23.97
N SER A 174 -9.34 8.88 -23.52
CA SER A 174 -9.71 7.76 -24.39
C SER A 174 -11.06 8.00 -25.09
N LYS A 175 -12.05 8.54 -24.37
CA LYS A 175 -13.35 8.91 -24.94
C LYS A 175 -13.20 10.01 -25.98
N GLN A 176 -12.41 11.05 -25.70
CA GLN A 176 -12.12 12.12 -26.65
C GLN A 176 -11.46 11.59 -27.93
N ALA A 177 -10.44 10.72 -27.79
CA ALA A 177 -9.78 10.09 -28.92
C ALA A 177 -10.75 9.25 -29.78
N HIS A 178 -11.66 8.50 -29.16
CA HIS A 178 -12.70 7.76 -29.87
C HIS A 178 -13.67 8.67 -30.64
N ASP A 179 -14.09 9.78 -30.03
CA ASP A 179 -14.97 10.76 -30.68
C ASP A 179 -14.28 11.45 -31.86
N GLU A 180 -12.98 11.74 -31.75
CA GLU A 180 -12.17 12.29 -32.85
C GLU A 180 -12.00 11.30 -34.00
N LEU A 181 -11.72 10.02 -33.70
CA LEU A 181 -11.68 8.96 -34.71
C LEU A 181 -13.01 8.81 -35.44
N ARG A 182 -14.13 8.88 -34.71
CA ARG A 182 -15.47 8.84 -35.32
C ARG A 182 -15.69 10.00 -36.28
N LYS A 183 -15.38 11.23 -35.86
CA LYS A 183 -15.48 12.42 -36.72
C LYS A 183 -14.60 12.29 -37.96
N THR A 184 -13.39 11.77 -37.81
CA THR A 184 -12.46 11.55 -38.93
C THR A 184 -13.01 10.53 -39.92
N LYS A 185 -13.58 9.41 -39.43
CA LYS A 185 -14.27 8.42 -40.27
C LYS A 185 -15.44 9.03 -41.05
N GLU A 186 -16.28 9.84 -40.38
CA GLU A 186 -17.40 10.53 -41.01
C GLU A 186 -16.92 11.51 -42.10
N ARG A 187 -15.84 12.26 -41.85
CA ARG A 187 -15.19 13.13 -42.85
C ARG A 187 -14.66 12.36 -44.05
N VAL A 188 -13.97 11.25 -43.83
CA VAL A 188 -13.44 10.40 -44.93
C VAL A 188 -14.58 9.83 -45.78
N GLN A 189 -15.68 9.39 -45.15
CA GLN A 189 -16.85 8.92 -45.89
C GLN A 189 -17.48 10.03 -46.74
N ALA A 190 -17.61 11.24 -46.21
CA ALA A 190 -18.10 12.40 -46.96
C ALA A 190 -17.19 12.76 -48.14
N LEU A 191 -15.86 12.72 -47.95
CA LEU A 191 -14.88 12.93 -49.03
C LEU A 191 -15.01 11.87 -50.13
N ARG A 192 -15.14 10.59 -49.76
CA ARG A 192 -15.36 9.51 -50.74
C ARG A 192 -16.63 9.75 -51.54
N LEU A 193 -17.74 10.08 -50.88
CA LEU A 193 -19.02 10.32 -51.56
C LEU A 193 -18.95 11.53 -52.50
N ASN A 194 -18.32 12.62 -52.07
CA ASN A 194 -18.08 13.80 -52.91
C ASN A 194 -17.18 13.49 -54.10
N SER A 195 -16.11 12.69 -53.92
CA SER A 195 -15.23 12.30 -55.03
C SER A 195 -15.98 11.50 -56.10
N VAL A 196 -16.90 10.61 -55.69
CA VAL A 196 -17.76 9.85 -56.60
C VAL A 196 -18.77 10.76 -57.30
N LEU A 197 -19.35 11.74 -56.60
CA LEU A 197 -20.25 12.71 -57.21
C LEU A 197 -19.54 13.59 -58.24
N ILE A 198 -18.33 14.07 -57.93
CA ILE A 198 -17.50 14.84 -58.87
C ILE A 198 -17.18 14.00 -60.11
N LEU A 199 -16.80 12.72 -59.93
CA LEU A 199 -16.50 11.81 -61.02
C LEU A 199 -17.74 11.53 -61.89
N ALA A 200 -18.89 11.27 -61.26
CA ALA A 200 -20.16 11.09 -61.95
C ALA A 200 -20.58 12.36 -62.72
N GLU A 201 -20.29 13.53 -62.18
CA GLU A 201 -20.62 14.82 -62.81
C GLU A 201 -19.63 15.19 -63.93
N THR A 202 -18.36 14.80 -63.82
CA THR A 202 -17.37 14.94 -64.91
C THR A 202 -17.68 14.00 -66.07
N LEU A 203 -18.10 12.77 -65.80
CA LEU A 203 -18.53 11.82 -66.84
C LEU A 203 -19.84 12.25 -67.52
N ARG A 204 -20.65 13.11 -66.88
CA ARG A 204 -21.97 13.52 -67.37
C ARG A 204 -22.00 14.86 -68.11
N SER A 205 -20.98 15.72 -67.99
CA SER A 205 -20.98 17.02 -68.68
C SER A 205 -19.60 17.47 -69.16
N SER A 206 -19.45 17.59 -70.47
CA SER A 206 -18.25 18.01 -71.20
C SER A 206 -18.21 19.54 -71.43
N ASP A 207 -18.18 20.36 -70.37
CA ASP A 207 -18.24 21.83 -70.50
C ASP A 207 -17.13 22.58 -69.75
N LYS A 208 -16.52 23.54 -70.45
CA LYS A 208 -15.36 24.37 -70.04
C LYS A 208 -15.56 25.15 -68.73
N ALA A 209 -16.80 25.48 -68.35
CA ALA A 209 -17.10 26.22 -67.11
C ALA A 209 -16.83 25.40 -65.83
N LYS A 210 -16.73 24.07 -65.91
CA LYS A 210 -16.47 23.19 -64.75
C LYS A 210 -14.99 22.94 -64.46
N LEU A 211 -14.07 23.31 -65.36
CA LEU A 211 -12.62 23.22 -65.10
C LEU A 211 -12.20 24.08 -63.87
N ALA A 212 -12.88 25.20 -63.63
CA ALA A 212 -12.64 26.05 -62.47
C ALA A 212 -13.15 25.43 -61.15
N SER A 213 -14.26 24.68 -61.15
CA SER A 213 -14.77 24.01 -59.93
C SER A 213 -14.06 22.68 -59.61
N LEU A 214 -13.49 22.02 -60.64
CA LEU A 214 -12.57 20.89 -60.50
C LEU A 214 -11.26 21.29 -59.82
N SER A 215 -10.75 22.50 -60.08
CA SER A 215 -9.58 23.09 -59.42
C SER A 215 -9.81 23.25 -57.90
N ASP A 216 -10.96 23.77 -57.48
CA ASP A 216 -11.29 23.93 -56.06
C ASP A 216 -11.46 22.59 -55.33
N SER A 217 -12.09 21.61 -55.98
CA SER A 217 -12.26 20.27 -55.41
C SER A 217 -10.95 19.49 -55.35
N GLN A 218 -10.07 19.64 -56.35
CA GLN A 218 -8.71 19.09 -56.33
C GLN A 218 -7.83 19.75 -55.29
N THR A 219 -7.95 21.06 -55.08
CA THR A 219 -7.21 21.77 -54.04
C THR A 219 -7.63 21.24 -52.66
N ARG A 220 -8.93 21.06 -52.40
CA ARG A 220 -9.39 20.47 -51.13
C ARG A 220 -8.97 19.01 -50.94
N LEU A 221 -9.00 18.19 -51.99
CA LEU A 221 -8.50 16.81 -51.95
C LEU A 221 -6.99 16.77 -51.70
N HIS A 222 -6.24 17.70 -52.29
CA HIS A 222 -4.80 17.82 -52.08
C HIS A 222 -4.47 18.33 -50.67
N THR A 223 -5.19 19.32 -50.14
CA THR A 223 -5.02 19.80 -48.76
C THR A 223 -5.35 18.69 -47.75
N ALA A 224 -6.47 17.97 -47.94
CA ALA A 224 -6.82 16.83 -47.08
C ALA A 224 -5.80 15.67 -47.18
N TRP A 225 -5.16 15.50 -48.35
CA TRP A 225 -4.07 14.56 -48.52
C TRP A 225 -2.78 15.00 -47.80
N LEU A 226 -2.43 16.29 -47.84
CA LEU A 226 -1.30 16.84 -47.09
C LEU A 226 -1.52 16.75 -45.58
N GLU A 227 -2.76 16.97 -45.12
CA GLU A 227 -3.15 16.77 -43.71
C GLU A 227 -2.98 15.29 -43.30
N ALA A 228 -3.45 14.36 -44.14
CA ALA A 228 -3.27 12.92 -43.91
C ALA A 228 -1.80 12.46 -44.01
N GLU A 229 -0.95 13.13 -44.78
CA GLU A 229 0.51 12.91 -44.77
C GLU A 229 1.17 13.44 -43.50
N GLY A 230 0.68 14.56 -42.96
CA GLY A 230 1.10 15.05 -41.63
C GLY A 230 0.76 14.05 -40.52
N ASP A 231 -0.41 13.41 -40.59
CA ASP A 231 -0.82 12.36 -39.65
C ASP A 231 0.06 11.10 -39.75
N ARG A 232 0.65 10.82 -40.91
CA ARG A 232 1.58 9.69 -41.11
C ARG A 232 2.87 9.84 -40.29
N GLU A 233 3.46 11.04 -40.28
CA GLU A 233 4.64 11.31 -39.46
C GLU A 233 4.35 11.14 -37.96
N GLY A 234 3.12 11.48 -37.54
CA GLY A 234 2.63 11.22 -36.19
C GLY A 234 2.59 9.72 -35.88
N LEU A 235 1.95 8.93 -36.74
CA LEU A 235 1.85 7.47 -36.59
C LEU A 235 3.22 6.77 -36.62
N GLU A 236 4.18 7.26 -37.43
CA GLU A 236 5.55 6.74 -37.43
C GLU A 236 6.29 7.02 -36.12
N ARG A 237 6.11 8.21 -35.54
CA ARG A 237 6.68 8.54 -34.22
C ARG A 237 6.06 7.70 -33.12
N ASP A 238 4.74 7.50 -33.17
CA ASP A 238 4.01 6.68 -32.21
C ASP A 238 4.42 5.20 -32.29
N ALA A 239 4.63 4.66 -33.50
CA ALA A 239 5.14 3.31 -33.70
C ALA A 239 6.53 3.12 -33.04
N ILE A 240 7.44 4.08 -33.21
CA ILE A 240 8.78 4.04 -32.59
C ILE A 240 8.68 4.11 -31.05
N ALA A 241 7.79 4.96 -30.52
CA ALA A 241 7.58 5.08 -29.08
C ALA A 241 6.98 3.79 -28.47
N LEU A 242 6.03 3.16 -29.17
CA LEU A 242 5.45 1.88 -28.79
C LEU A 242 6.48 0.75 -28.84
N GLU A 243 7.35 0.72 -29.86
CA GLU A 243 8.45 -0.26 -29.95
C GLU A 243 9.45 -0.11 -28.79
N ALA A 244 9.83 1.13 -28.45
CA ALA A 244 10.68 1.39 -27.29
C ALA A 244 10.02 0.91 -25.98
N THR A 245 8.71 1.10 -25.85
CA THR A 245 7.93 0.65 -24.69
C THR A 245 7.85 -0.88 -24.61
N VAL A 246 7.61 -1.56 -25.73
CA VAL A 246 7.64 -3.02 -25.84
C VAL A 246 9.00 -3.59 -25.44
N ASN A 247 10.10 -2.98 -25.91
CA ASN A 247 11.46 -3.39 -25.53
C ASN A 247 11.74 -3.18 -24.04
N LYS A 248 11.30 -2.06 -23.48
CA LYS A 248 11.45 -1.76 -22.04
C LYS A 248 10.68 -2.74 -21.16
N LEU A 249 9.43 -3.05 -21.53
CA LEU A 249 8.59 -4.03 -20.82
C LEU A 249 9.16 -5.45 -20.95
N GLY A 250 9.65 -5.83 -22.14
CA GLY A 250 10.31 -7.11 -22.37
C GLY A 250 11.55 -7.29 -21.50
N ASN A 251 12.39 -6.26 -21.37
CA ASN A 251 13.55 -6.29 -20.49
C ASN A 251 13.15 -6.34 -19.01
N LYS A 252 12.09 -5.63 -18.62
CA LYS A 252 11.56 -5.67 -17.25
C LYS A 252 11.02 -7.04 -16.88
N ILE A 253 10.31 -7.72 -17.78
CA ILE A 253 9.83 -9.09 -17.57
C ILE A 253 10.99 -10.06 -17.39
N LYS A 254 12.06 -9.95 -18.20
CA LYS A 254 13.27 -10.78 -18.02
C LYS A 254 13.90 -10.58 -16.65
N ALA A 255 14.07 -9.32 -16.22
CA ALA A 255 14.60 -9.00 -14.89
C ALA A 255 13.71 -9.50 -13.75
N LEU A 256 12.38 -9.46 -13.90
CA LEU A 256 11.43 -10.00 -12.92
C LEU A 256 11.34 -11.53 -12.93
N ALA A 257 11.72 -12.19 -14.03
CA ALA A 257 11.73 -13.65 -14.11
C ALA A 257 12.89 -14.28 -13.33
N GLU A 258 13.96 -13.52 -13.05
CA GLU A 258 15.10 -13.97 -12.24
C GLU A 258 14.77 -14.01 -10.73
N ASN A 259 13.61 -13.48 -10.30
CA ASN A 259 13.25 -13.38 -8.89
C ASN A 259 11.89 -14.09 -8.60
N PRO A 260 11.88 -15.20 -7.82
CA PRO A 260 10.67 -16.01 -7.62
C PRO A 260 9.56 -15.30 -6.83
N ASN A 261 9.88 -14.23 -6.08
CA ASN A 261 8.89 -13.48 -5.31
C ASN A 261 8.13 -12.41 -6.13
N THR A 262 8.40 -12.27 -7.44
CA THR A 262 7.83 -11.21 -8.28
C THR A 262 6.80 -11.68 -9.32
N GLU A 263 6.19 -12.84 -9.12
CA GLU A 263 5.28 -13.48 -10.08
C GLU A 263 4.07 -12.61 -10.46
N ARG A 264 3.40 -11.98 -9.49
CA ARG A 264 2.29 -11.03 -9.78
C ARG A 264 2.74 -9.79 -10.55
N ALA A 265 3.92 -9.25 -10.25
CA ALA A 265 4.46 -8.09 -10.95
C ALA A 265 4.84 -8.44 -12.39
N ARG A 266 5.33 -9.68 -12.59
CA ARG A 266 5.62 -10.24 -13.90
C ARG A 266 4.35 -10.43 -14.73
N GLU A 267 3.30 -11.04 -14.19
CA GLU A 267 2.01 -11.20 -14.90
C GLU A 267 1.41 -9.86 -15.34
N ASN A 268 1.52 -8.82 -14.51
CA ASN A 268 1.06 -7.49 -14.89
C ASN A 268 1.91 -6.88 -16.01
N CYS A 269 3.24 -7.05 -15.96
CA CYS A 269 4.11 -6.59 -17.05
C CYS A 269 3.85 -7.37 -18.35
N GLU A 270 3.54 -8.67 -18.26
CA GLU A 270 3.18 -9.53 -19.41
C GLU A 270 1.85 -9.11 -20.04
N ARG A 271 0.84 -8.74 -19.24
CA ARG A 271 -0.41 -8.15 -19.74
C ARG A 271 -0.17 -6.82 -20.45
N GLN A 272 0.60 -5.91 -19.85
CA GLN A 272 0.95 -4.62 -20.46
C GLN A 272 1.76 -4.80 -21.76
N LEU A 273 2.63 -5.81 -21.81
CA LEU A 273 3.38 -6.15 -23.03
C LEU A 273 2.45 -6.63 -24.16
N ALA A 274 1.44 -7.44 -23.83
CA ALA A 274 0.48 -7.92 -24.81
C ALA A 274 -0.37 -6.77 -25.38
N GLU A 275 -0.81 -5.86 -24.53
CA GLU A 275 -1.55 -4.65 -24.92
C GLU A 275 -0.69 -3.73 -25.81
N ALA A 276 0.54 -3.40 -25.38
CA ALA A 276 1.44 -2.56 -26.15
C ALA A 276 1.81 -3.16 -27.53
N LYS A 277 1.88 -4.51 -27.64
CA LYS A 277 2.07 -5.19 -28.92
C LYS A 277 0.85 -5.07 -29.83
N ALA A 278 -0.36 -5.23 -29.28
CA ALA A 278 -1.59 -5.08 -30.04
C ALA A 278 -1.74 -3.64 -30.59
N ASP A 279 -1.38 -2.64 -29.79
CA ASP A 279 -1.43 -1.25 -30.22
C ASP A 279 -0.37 -0.93 -31.27
N ARG A 280 0.86 -1.45 -31.13
CA ARG A 280 1.88 -1.35 -32.17
C ARG A 280 1.40 -1.95 -33.50
N ASP A 281 0.81 -3.14 -33.46
CA ASP A 281 0.34 -3.83 -34.67
C ASP A 281 -0.82 -3.07 -35.35
N ARG A 282 -1.67 -2.38 -34.57
CA ARG A 282 -2.71 -1.47 -35.10
C ARG A 282 -2.11 -0.24 -35.78
N VAL A 283 -1.21 0.47 -35.10
CA VAL A 283 -0.54 1.66 -35.67
C VAL A 283 0.22 1.31 -36.94
N GLN A 284 0.87 0.14 -36.97
CA GLN A 284 1.55 -0.36 -38.17
C GLN A 284 0.56 -0.63 -39.32
N ALA A 285 -0.59 -1.22 -39.03
CA ALA A 285 -1.63 -1.48 -40.04
C ALA A 285 -2.21 -0.18 -40.61
N GLU A 286 -2.43 0.84 -39.76
CA GLU A 286 -2.89 2.16 -40.17
C GLU A 286 -1.85 2.89 -41.04
N SER A 287 -0.57 2.84 -40.66
CA SER A 287 0.53 3.40 -41.46
C SER A 287 0.62 2.75 -42.85
N ASN A 288 0.51 1.41 -42.92
CA ASN A 288 0.49 0.68 -44.19
C ASN A 288 -0.73 1.06 -45.05
N ALA A 289 -1.90 1.25 -44.45
CA ALA A 289 -3.10 1.66 -45.18
C ALA A 289 -2.95 3.07 -45.80
N ILE A 290 -2.27 3.98 -45.10
CA ILE A 290 -1.93 5.32 -45.62
C ILE A 290 -0.92 5.22 -46.77
N ALA A 291 0.10 4.37 -46.64
CA ALA A 291 1.08 4.13 -47.69
C ALA A 291 0.45 3.57 -48.98
N ASP A 292 -0.45 2.59 -48.85
CA ASP A 292 -1.22 2.03 -49.96
C ASP A 292 -2.09 3.11 -50.64
N LEU A 293 -2.72 3.97 -49.85
CA LEU A 293 -3.55 5.07 -50.37
C LEU A 293 -2.70 6.09 -51.16
N ARG A 294 -1.48 6.37 -50.71
CA ARG A 294 -0.51 7.21 -51.43
C ARG A 294 -0.13 6.58 -52.77
N GLN A 295 0.22 5.30 -52.78
CA GLN A 295 0.60 4.59 -54.00
C GLN A 295 -0.55 4.60 -55.03
N ARG A 296 -1.79 4.33 -54.58
CA ARG A 296 -2.97 4.38 -55.44
C ARG A 296 -3.24 5.79 -55.99
N SER A 297 -3.05 6.82 -55.17
CA SER A 297 -3.19 8.21 -55.62
C SER A 297 -2.12 8.62 -56.64
N GLN A 298 -0.87 8.16 -56.46
CA GLN A 298 0.19 8.40 -57.43
C GLN A 298 -0.08 7.72 -58.77
N LEU A 299 -0.48 6.44 -58.75
CA LEU A 299 -0.86 5.72 -59.97
C LEU A 299 -2.03 6.37 -60.70
N ALA A 300 -3.05 6.83 -59.96
CA ALA A 300 -4.18 7.55 -60.55
C ALA A 300 -3.76 8.90 -61.17
N ALA A 301 -2.81 9.61 -60.55
CA ALA A 301 -2.25 10.85 -61.10
C ALA A 301 -1.43 10.60 -62.37
N GLU A 302 -0.64 9.52 -62.41
CA GLU A 302 0.13 9.11 -63.59
C GLU A 302 -0.80 8.69 -64.75
N GLU A 303 -1.85 7.92 -64.48
CA GLU A 303 -2.86 7.53 -65.48
C GLU A 303 -3.61 8.75 -66.04
N LYS A 304 -3.95 9.72 -65.19
CA LYS A 304 -4.52 10.99 -65.61
C LYS A 304 -3.56 11.75 -66.53
N SER A 305 -2.29 11.89 -66.13
CA SER A 305 -1.28 12.58 -66.93
C SER A 305 -1.04 11.90 -68.29
N ARG A 306 -1.03 10.56 -68.33
CA ARG A 306 -0.94 9.80 -69.59
C ARG A 306 -2.17 10.00 -70.48
N SER A 307 -3.36 10.00 -69.89
CA SER A 307 -4.62 10.22 -70.61
C SER A 307 -4.73 11.65 -71.16
N GLU A 308 -4.34 12.66 -70.36
CA GLU A 308 -4.27 14.06 -70.80
C GLU A 308 -3.22 14.27 -71.91
N ALA A 309 -2.07 13.60 -71.82
CA ALA A 309 -1.05 13.63 -72.87
C ALA A 309 -1.53 12.95 -74.18
N ALA A 310 -2.26 11.84 -74.07
CA ALA A 310 -2.87 11.16 -75.22
C ALA A 310 -3.92 12.05 -75.90
N ILE A 311 -4.83 12.65 -75.12
CA ILE A 311 -5.84 13.59 -75.63
C ILE A 311 -5.18 14.82 -76.29
N ALA A 312 -4.14 15.39 -75.68
CA ALA A 312 -3.41 16.51 -76.26
C ALA A 312 -2.70 16.15 -77.58
N SER A 313 -2.22 14.90 -77.71
CA SER A 313 -1.64 14.35 -78.94
C SER A 313 -2.69 14.16 -80.03
N ASP A 314 -3.86 13.62 -79.68
CA ASP A 314 -4.98 13.40 -80.62
C ASP A 314 -5.60 14.72 -81.09
N TRP A 315 -5.68 15.74 -80.23
CA TRP A 315 -6.14 17.07 -80.63
C TRP A 315 -5.16 17.77 -81.58
N ARG A 316 -3.85 17.52 -81.45
CA ARG A 316 -2.87 17.99 -82.44
C ARG A 316 -3.07 17.33 -83.81
N LEU A 317 -3.49 16.07 -83.86
CA LEU A 317 -3.77 15.36 -85.11
C LEU A 317 -5.06 15.82 -85.80
N VAL A 318 -6.08 16.26 -85.04
CA VAL A 318 -7.33 16.81 -85.58
C VAL A 318 -7.19 18.28 -86.04
N SER A 319 -6.09 18.97 -85.68
CA SER A 319 -5.84 20.37 -86.04
C SER A 319 -4.96 20.55 -87.30
N VAL A 320 -4.54 19.44 -87.92
CA VAL A 320 -3.75 19.41 -89.16
C VAL A 320 -4.56 18.67 -90.23
N GLU A 321 -5.64 19.30 -90.68
CA GLU A 321 -6.33 19.08 -91.96
C GLU A 321 -6.76 20.42 -92.55
#